data_AF-A0AA35XF48-F1
#
_entry.id   AF-A0AA35XF48-F1
#
_cell.length_a   1.000
_cell.length_b   1.000
_cell.length_c   1.000
_cell.angle_alpha   90.00
_cell.angle_beta   90.00
_cell.angle_gamma   90.00
#
_symmetry.space_group_name_H-M   'P 1'
#
loop_
_entity.id
_entity.type
_entity.pdbx_description
1 polymer ?
#
loop_
_entity_poly.entity_id
_entity_poly.type
_entity_poly.pdbx_seq_one_letter_code
_entity_poly.pdbx_strand_id
1 'polypeptide(L)'
;MNKAYETAEVIQEDFRSGTLPEPERGDILEKLNNELGVDTVSFSDWENIDRHEVREGEKKGKPREKIVDLTQMMDIVHKSR
;
A
#
# COMPACT_ATOMS: atom_id res chain seq x y z
N MET A 1 -5.10 19.85 3.89
CA MET A 1 -5.44 18.61 4.62
C MET A 1 -6.88 18.59 5.13
N ASN A 2 -7.52 19.74 5.41
CA ASN A 2 -8.87 19.82 6.01
C ASN A 2 -9.96 18.94 5.37
N LYS A 3 -10.04 18.89 4.04
CA LYS A 3 -11.06 18.08 3.34
C LYS A 3 -11.05 16.59 3.69
N ALA A 4 -9.87 16.01 3.91
CA ALA A 4 -9.75 14.59 4.26
C ALA A 4 -10.25 14.34 5.69
N TYR A 5 -10.01 15.28 6.60
CA TYR A 5 -10.52 15.21 7.98
C TYR A 5 -12.04 15.34 8.02
N GLU A 6 -12.61 16.32 7.30
CA GLU A 6 -14.07 16.49 7.19
C GLU A 6 -14.74 15.22 6.65
N THR A 7 -14.14 14.57 5.64
CA THR A 7 -14.65 13.29 5.12
C THR A 7 -14.57 12.18 6.17
N ALA A 8 -13.46 12.07 6.90
CA ALA A 8 -13.30 11.08 7.95
C ALA A 8 -14.28 11.30 9.12
N GLU A 9 -14.58 12.56 9.45
CA GLU A 9 -15.57 12.92 10.46
C GLU A 9 -16.98 12.45 10.06
N VAL A 10 -17.38 12.66 8.81
CA VAL A 10 -18.67 12.17 8.29
C VAL A 10 -18.73 10.63 8.32
N ILE A 11 -17.67 9.94 7.87
CA ILE A 11 -17.61 8.46 7.95
C ILE A 11 -17.72 7.98 9.40
N GLN A 12 -17.08 8.69 10.34
CA GLN A 12 -17.14 8.36 11.76
C GLN A 12 -18.53 8.61 12.35
N GLU A 13 -19.22 9.67 11.91
CA GLU A 13 -20.61 9.92 12.27
C GLU A 13 -21.51 8.77 11.79
N ASP A 14 -21.39 8.36 10.52
CA ASP A 14 -22.14 7.24 9.95
C ASP A 14 -21.93 5.93 10.73
N PHE A 15 -20.68 5.65 11.12
CA PHE A 15 -20.35 4.50 11.96
C PHE A 15 -21.05 4.58 13.33
N ARG A 16 -21.04 5.76 13.97
CA ARG A 16 -21.68 5.95 15.29
C ARG A 16 -23.20 5.91 15.21
N SER A 17 -23.79 6.40 14.13
CA SER A 17 -25.24 6.36 13.90
C SER A 17 -25.75 5.00 13.43
N GLY A 18 -24.85 4.04 13.14
CA GLY A 18 -25.23 2.72 12.64
C GLY A 18 -25.83 2.75 11.24
N THR A 19 -25.47 3.74 10.43
CA THR A 19 -25.94 3.88 9.03
C THR A 19 -25.07 3.12 8.04
N LEU A 20 -23.87 2.68 8.48
CA LEU A 20 -22.99 1.86 7.66
C LEU A 20 -23.54 0.44 7.47
N PRO A 21 -23.33 -0.17 6.29
CA PRO A 21 -23.67 -1.57 6.06
C PRO A 21 -22.84 -2.49 6.96
N GLU A 22 -23.41 -3.64 7.32
CA GLU A 22 -22.66 -4.70 7.98
C GLU A 22 -21.50 -5.18 7.08
N PRO A 23 -20.27 -5.26 7.60
CA PRO A 23 -19.13 -5.69 6.80
C PRO A 23 -19.28 -7.16 6.41
N GLU A 24 -18.88 -7.50 5.18
CA GLU A 24 -18.61 -8.89 4.83
C GLU A 24 -17.50 -9.43 5.75
N ARG A 25 -17.69 -10.64 6.28
CA ARG A 25 -16.65 -11.29 7.09
C ARG A 25 -15.49 -11.72 6.20
N GLY A 26 -14.27 -11.40 6.61
CA GLY A 26 -13.04 -11.94 6.02
C GLY A 26 -11.92 -10.92 5.93
N ASP A 27 -10.69 -11.42 5.74
CA ASP A 27 -9.54 -10.59 5.39
C ASP A 27 -9.57 -10.30 3.88
N ILE A 28 -9.64 -9.01 3.51
CA ILE A 28 -9.61 -8.60 2.10
C ILE A 28 -8.33 -9.05 1.41
N LEU A 29 -7.21 -9.14 2.12
CA LEU A 29 -5.94 -9.62 1.57
C LEU A 29 -6.00 -11.11 1.23
N GLU A 30 -6.69 -11.91 2.05
CA GLU A 30 -6.90 -13.33 1.76
C GLU A 30 -7.73 -13.49 0.47
N LYS A 31 -8.81 -12.73 0.34
CA LYS A 31 -9.65 -12.72 -0.87
C LYS A 31 -8.86 -12.28 -2.11
N LEU A 32 -8.10 -11.19 -2.01
CA LEU A 32 -7.30 -10.67 -3.12
C LEU A 32 -6.22 -11.67 -3.55
N ASN A 33 -5.46 -12.20 -2.60
CA ASN A 33 -4.31 -13.06 -2.90
C ASN A 33 -4.73 -14.48 -3.32
N ASN A 34 -5.65 -15.11 -2.57
CA ASN A 34 -5.95 -16.54 -2.73
C ASN A 34 -7.12 -16.81 -3.70
N GLU A 35 -8.16 -15.98 -3.67
CA GLU A 35 -9.33 -16.19 -4.55
C GLU A 35 -9.17 -15.50 -5.90
N LEU A 36 -8.62 -14.29 -5.91
CA LEU A 36 -8.53 -13.46 -7.12
C LEU A 36 -7.13 -13.50 -7.78
N GLY A 37 -6.13 -14.11 -7.12
CA GLY A 37 -4.77 -14.23 -7.65
C GLY A 37 -4.07 -12.88 -7.85
N VAL A 38 -4.45 -11.86 -7.09
CA VAL A 38 -3.85 -10.53 -7.16
C VAL A 38 -2.54 -10.53 -6.38
N ASP A 39 -1.45 -10.14 -7.03
CA ASP A 39 -0.17 -9.94 -6.37
C ASP A 39 -0.13 -8.57 -5.68
N THR A 40 -0.64 -8.53 -4.45
CA THR A 40 -0.68 -7.31 -3.65
C THR A 40 0.73 -6.87 -3.24
N VAL A 41 0.95 -5.59 -2.92
CA VAL A 41 2.21 -5.08 -2.36
C VAL A 41 1.91 -4.50 -0.99
N SER A 42 2.41 -5.12 0.07
CA SER A 42 2.25 -4.64 1.44
C SER A 42 3.10 -3.38 1.69
N PHE A 43 2.87 -2.71 2.81
CA PHE A 43 3.71 -1.57 3.19
C PHE A 43 5.17 -1.99 3.41
N SER A 44 5.43 -3.14 4.02
CA SER A 44 6.79 -3.68 4.19
C SER A 44 7.45 -4.04 2.86
N ASP A 45 6.67 -4.51 1.88
CA ASP A 45 7.17 -4.73 0.52
C ASP A 45 7.61 -3.41 -0.13
N TRP A 46 6.79 -2.38 0.01
CA TRP A 46 7.12 -1.03 -0.46
C TRP A 46 8.38 -0.47 0.22
N GLU A 47 8.57 -0.71 1.51
CA GLU A 47 9.79 -0.28 2.22
C GLU A 47 11.06 -0.95 1.64
N ASN A 48 10.95 -2.17 1.08
CA ASN A 48 12.07 -2.82 0.38
C ASN A 48 12.44 -2.06 -0.91
N ILE A 49 11.43 -1.63 -1.69
CA ILE A 49 11.61 -0.79 -2.87
C ILE A 49 12.24 0.55 -2.45
N ASP A 50 11.68 1.20 -1.44
CA ASP A 50 12.14 2.50 -0.96
C ASP A 50 13.63 2.48 -0.56
N ARG A 51 14.05 1.48 0.22
CA ARG A 51 15.46 1.32 0.61
C ARG A 51 16.37 1.09 -0.59
N HIS A 52 15.91 0.35 -1.61
CA HIS A 52 16.67 0.18 -2.84
C HIS A 52 16.83 1.52 -3.58
N GLU A 53 15.74 2.26 -3.79
CA GLU A 53 15.77 3.56 -4.47
C GLU A 53 16.70 4.56 -3.77
N VAL A 54 16.62 4.65 -2.43
CA VAL A 54 17.48 5.52 -1.62
C VAL A 54 18.95 5.12 -1.79
N ARG A 55 19.27 3.84 -1.65
CA ARG A 55 20.66 3.33 -1.81
C ARG A 55 21.23 3.63 -3.20
N GLU A 56 20.45 3.47 -4.27
CA GLU A 56 20.92 3.80 -5.63
C GLU A 56 21.04 5.31 -5.85
N GLY A 57 20.19 6.11 -5.19
CA GLY A 57 20.29 7.56 -5.18
C GLY A 57 21.57 8.05 -4.51
N GLU A 58 21.91 7.52 -3.34
CA GLU A 58 23.10 7.89 -2.55
C GLU A 58 24.39 7.76 -3.38
N LYS A 59 24.52 6.69 -4.17
CA LYS A 59 25.67 6.47 -5.07
C LYS A 59 25.84 7.57 -6.12
N LYS A 60 24.77 8.29 -6.44
CA LYS A 60 24.71 9.36 -7.44
C LYS A 60 24.59 10.76 -6.81
N GLY A 61 24.64 10.87 -5.49
CA GLY A 61 24.41 12.13 -4.78
C GLY A 61 22.97 12.64 -4.87
N LYS A 62 21.99 11.76 -5.04
CA LYS A 62 20.55 12.06 -5.11
C LYS A 62 19.83 11.51 -3.86
N PRO A 63 18.70 12.08 -3.44
CA PRO A 63 17.90 11.51 -2.34
C PRO A 63 17.36 10.11 -2.63
N ARG A 64 17.11 9.82 -3.92
CA ARG A 64 16.75 8.50 -4.43
C ARG A 64 16.94 8.43 -5.95
N GLU A 65 17.06 7.22 -6.46
CA GLU A 65 16.89 6.90 -7.87
C GLU A 65 15.63 6.05 -8.02
N LYS A 66 14.57 6.61 -8.62
CA LYS A 66 13.28 5.92 -8.70
C LYS A 66 13.33 4.78 -9.70
N ILE A 67 12.72 3.66 -9.34
CA ILE A 67 12.47 2.57 -10.28
C ILE A 67 11.24 2.94 -11.10
N VAL A 68 11.37 2.89 -12.43
CA VAL A 68 10.29 3.21 -13.37
C VAL A 68 9.80 2.00 -14.17
N ASP A 69 10.45 0.85 -13.95
CA ASP A 69 10.06 -0.43 -14.53
C ASP A 69 9.32 -1.28 -13.49
N LEU A 70 8.10 -1.68 -13.83
CA LEU A 70 7.24 -2.43 -12.91
C LEU A 70 7.83 -3.81 -12.58
N THR A 71 8.44 -4.48 -13.56
CA THR A 71 9.04 -5.82 -13.36
C THR A 71 10.16 -5.73 -12.32
N GLN A 72 11.02 -4.72 -12.43
CA GLN A 72 12.08 -4.47 -11.45
C GLN A 72 11.53 -4.15 -10.06
N MET A 73 10.42 -3.42 -9.95
CA MET A 73 9.76 -3.18 -8.65
C MET A 73 9.30 -4.51 -8.03
N MET A 74 8.61 -5.33 -8.81
CA MET A 74 8.08 -6.61 -8.34
C MET A 74 9.17 -7.62 -8.01
N ASP A 75 10.28 -7.64 -8.77
CA ASP A 75 11.45 -8.48 -8.47
C ASP A 75 12.03 -8.18 -7.06
N ILE A 76 12.05 -6.92 -6.64
CA ILE A 76 12.53 -6.53 -5.31
C ILE A 76 11.55 -6.99 -4.23
N VAL A 77 10.25 -6.85 -4.49
CA VAL A 77 9.19 -7.31 -3.60
C VAL A 77 9.29 -8.83 -3.40
N HIS A 78 9.35 -9.61 -4.48
CA HIS A 78 9.38 -11.07 -4.42
C HIS A 78 10.64 -11.63 -3.77
N LYS A 79 11.81 -10.99 -3.96
CA LYS A 79 13.06 -11.42 -3.29
C LYS A 79 13.05 -11.24 -1.78
N SER A 80 12.12 -10.43 -1.27
CA SER A 80 12.04 -10.07 0.14
C SER A 80 10.92 -10.83 0.88
N ARG A 81 10.18 -11.69 0.16
CA ARG A 81 9.10 -12.54 0.67
C ARG A 81 9.57 -13.95 0.98
#